data_AF-A0A1K2HJF5-F1
#
_entry.id   AF-A0A1K2HJF5-F1
#
_cell.length_a   1.000
_cell.length_b   1.000
_cell.length_c   1.000
_cell.angle_alpha   90.00
_cell.angle_beta   90.00
_cell.angle_gamma   90.00
#
_symmetry.space_group_name_H-M   'P 1'
#
loop_
_entity.id
_entity.type
_entity.pdbx_description
1 polymer ?
#
loop_
_entity_poly.entity_id
_entity_poly.type
_entity_poly.pdbx_seq_one_letter_code
_entity_poly.pdbx_strand_id
1 'polypeptide(L)'
;MDFRNTDLKDLFGAVAAEDDELKNLEKYFFKNQLFRKAIGKDKLLILKGYKGTGKSALLTMVQDYFYAEKKVCLSIKPDDFPSIKLSNNDNLDLISSWKKDLNDLIIKKAYETFLQEDKPQKKFFNAINAINDIFNLPQYLNADTDGFKKK
;
A
#
# COMPACT_ATOMS: atom_id res chain seq x y z
N MET A 1 25.89 -26.05 20.95
CA MET A 1 25.39 -24.69 20.71
C MET A 1 23.99 -24.60 21.29
N ASP A 2 23.76 -23.67 22.20
CA ASP A 2 22.45 -23.42 22.81
C ASP A 2 21.72 -22.40 21.93
N PHE A 3 20.69 -22.85 21.19
CA PHE A 3 19.87 -21.96 20.37
C PHE A 3 18.81 -21.32 21.27
N ARG A 4 19.05 -20.08 21.73
CA ARG A 4 18.01 -19.31 22.42
C ARG A 4 17.01 -18.81 21.39
N ASN A 5 15.73 -18.66 21.77
CA ASN A 5 14.67 -18.20 20.86
C ASN A 5 14.97 -16.85 20.18
N THR A 6 15.74 -15.99 20.83
CA THR A 6 16.22 -14.71 20.26
C THR A 6 17.15 -14.94 19.07
N ASP A 7 18.08 -15.89 19.18
CA ASP A 7 19.07 -16.17 18.13
C ASP A 7 18.40 -16.80 16.90
N LEU A 8 17.35 -17.60 17.12
CA LEU A 8 16.55 -18.21 16.05
C LEU A 8 15.77 -17.18 15.23
N LYS A 9 15.21 -16.14 15.86
CA LYS A 9 14.49 -15.08 15.13
C LYS A 9 15.44 -14.27 14.24
N ASP A 10 16.67 -14.02 14.69
CA ASP A 10 17.68 -13.34 13.88
C ASP A 10 18.24 -14.21 12.75
N LEU A 11 18.33 -15.53 12.96
CA LEU A 11 18.82 -16.50 11.98
C LEU A 11 17.78 -16.85 10.91
N PHE A 12 16.51 -17.00 11.29
CA PHE A 12 15.44 -17.54 10.44
C PHE A 12 14.29 -16.56 10.17
N GLY A 13 14.27 -15.40 10.84
CA GLY A 13 13.19 -14.42 10.73
C GLY A 13 11.97 -14.75 11.61
N ALA A 14 10.97 -13.89 11.52
CA ALA A 14 9.68 -14.09 12.18
C ALA A 14 8.78 -15.07 11.41
N VAL A 15 7.88 -15.75 12.14
CA VAL A 15 6.91 -16.70 11.55
C VAL A 15 5.98 -16.02 10.54
N ALA A 16 5.64 -14.75 10.78
CA ALA A 16 4.92 -13.90 9.84
C ALA A 16 5.81 -12.72 9.44
N ALA A 17 5.85 -12.42 8.15
CA ALA A 17 6.69 -11.34 7.62
C ALA A 17 6.27 -9.94 8.09
N GLU A 18 5.06 -9.78 8.64
CA GLU A 18 4.61 -8.53 9.25
C GLU A 18 5.14 -8.34 10.69
N ASP A 19 5.62 -9.41 11.33
CA ASP A 19 6.17 -9.41 12.70
C ASP A 19 7.72 -9.42 12.72
N ASP A 20 8.34 -9.37 11.53
CA ASP A 20 9.78 -9.30 11.37
C ASP A 20 10.27 -7.86 11.25
N GLU A 21 11.54 -7.63 11.62
CA GLU A 21 12.20 -6.38 11.29
C GLU A 21 12.49 -6.34 9.79
N LEU A 22 12.17 -5.20 9.16
CA LEU A 22 12.34 -4.99 7.72
C LEU A 22 13.77 -5.32 7.26
N LYS A 23 14.77 -4.94 8.05
CA LYS A 23 16.19 -5.22 7.79
C LYS A 23 16.52 -6.71 7.72
N ASN A 24 15.79 -7.55 8.46
CA ASN A 24 15.97 -9.00 8.39
C ASN A 24 15.25 -9.55 7.16
N LEU A 25 14.02 -9.10 6.91
CA LEU A 25 13.25 -9.46 5.71
C LEU A 25 14.04 -9.21 4.42
N GLU A 26 14.75 -8.07 4.33
CA GLU A 26 15.63 -7.74 3.21
C GLU A 26 16.74 -8.75 2.92
N LYS A 27 17.31 -9.38 3.95
CA LYS A 27 18.47 -10.29 3.78
C LYS A 27 18.10 -11.58 3.08
N TYR A 28 16.88 -12.09 3.30
CA TYR A 28 16.46 -13.40 2.80
C TYR A 28 15.34 -13.33 1.75
N PHE A 29 14.74 -12.16 1.51
CA PHE A 29 13.74 -11.99 0.47
C PHE A 29 14.35 -11.99 -0.94
N PHE A 30 13.92 -12.92 -1.78
CA PHE A 30 14.34 -12.97 -3.18
C PHE A 30 13.48 -12.05 -4.06
N LYS A 31 14.08 -10.99 -4.61
CA LYS A 31 13.42 -10.03 -5.54
C LYS A 31 13.14 -10.66 -6.91
N ASN A 32 12.11 -11.50 -6.94
CA ASN A 32 11.68 -12.26 -8.11
C ASN A 32 10.91 -11.42 -9.15
N GLN A 33 10.44 -12.06 -10.22
CA GLN A 33 9.65 -11.40 -11.26
C GLN A 33 8.32 -10.81 -10.74
N LEU A 34 7.71 -11.45 -9.73
CA LEU A 34 6.47 -10.96 -9.12
C LEU A 34 6.70 -9.66 -8.35
N PHE A 35 7.82 -9.53 -7.64
CA PHE A 35 8.25 -8.26 -7.03
C PHE A 35 8.43 -7.17 -8.08
N ARG A 36 9.16 -7.46 -9.16
CA ARG A 36 9.35 -6.50 -10.28
C ARG A 36 8.04 -6.06 -10.90
N LYS A 37 7.06 -6.98 -11.01
CA LYS A 37 5.72 -6.65 -11.49
C LYS A 37 4.96 -5.77 -10.50
N ALA A 38 5.08 -6.04 -9.21
CA ALA A 38 4.40 -5.27 -8.16
C ALA A 38 4.91 -3.83 -8.02
N ILE A 39 6.20 -3.58 -8.28
CA ILE A 39 6.75 -2.21 -8.34
C ILE A 39 6.61 -1.55 -9.74
N GLY A 40 6.03 -2.27 -10.70
CA GLY A 40 5.83 -1.80 -12.07
C GLY A 40 4.69 -0.77 -12.19
N LYS A 41 4.38 -0.38 -13.43
CA LYS A 41 3.32 0.61 -13.73
C LYS A 41 1.93 -0.03 -13.95
N ASP A 42 1.76 -1.30 -13.58
CA ASP A 42 0.49 -2.01 -13.76
C ASP A 42 -0.59 -1.38 -12.87
N LYS A 43 -1.79 -1.13 -13.42
CA LYS A 43 -2.88 -0.43 -12.70
C LYS A 43 -3.55 -1.28 -11.61
N LEU A 44 -3.48 -2.61 -11.70
CA LEU A 44 -4.08 -3.53 -10.73
C LEU A 44 -3.30 -4.86 -10.71
N LEU A 45 -2.90 -5.28 -9.51
CA LEU A 45 -2.29 -6.58 -9.28
C LEU A 45 -3.10 -7.33 -8.22
N ILE A 46 -3.64 -8.49 -8.60
CA ILE A 46 -4.31 -9.40 -7.66
C ILE A 46 -3.34 -10.53 -7.31
N LEU A 47 -2.99 -10.64 -6.03
CA LEU A 47 -2.08 -11.65 -5.51
C LEU A 47 -2.84 -12.83 -4.91
N LYS A 48 -2.73 -14.01 -5.54
CA LYS A 48 -3.33 -15.26 -5.07
C LYS A 48 -2.24 -16.28 -4.75
N GLY A 49 -2.40 -17.02 -3.66
CA GLY A 49 -1.50 -18.10 -3.27
C GLY A 49 -1.85 -18.71 -1.91
N TYR A 50 -1.35 -19.91 -1.62
CA TYR A 50 -1.60 -20.62 -0.37
C TYR A 50 -1.05 -19.90 0.87
N LYS A 51 -1.55 -20.22 2.07
CA LYS A 51 -1.01 -19.67 3.33
C LYS A 51 0.49 -20.01 3.42
N GLY A 52 1.30 -19.04 3.84
CA GLY A 52 2.75 -19.22 4.01
C GLY A 52 3.61 -19.00 2.75
N THR A 53 3.04 -18.69 1.58
CA THR A 53 3.82 -18.48 0.33
C THR A 53 4.53 -17.11 0.23
N GLY A 54 4.67 -16.36 1.33
CA GLY A 54 5.35 -15.05 1.32
C GLY A 54 4.58 -13.89 0.68
N LYS A 55 3.24 -13.96 0.58
CA LYS A 55 2.44 -12.83 0.03
C LYS A 55 2.57 -11.56 0.87
N SER A 56 2.49 -11.66 2.19
CA SER A 56 2.67 -10.51 3.08
C SER A 56 4.10 -9.97 2.98
N ALA A 57 5.10 -10.86 2.92
CA ALA A 57 6.50 -10.47 2.70
C ALA A 57 6.68 -9.65 1.41
N LEU A 58 6.10 -10.11 0.30
CA LEU A 58 6.14 -9.37 -0.96
C LEU A 58 5.54 -7.97 -0.82
N LEU A 59 4.38 -7.85 -0.19
CA LEU A 59 3.71 -6.54 -0.02
C LEU A 59 4.54 -5.61 0.88
N THR A 60 5.10 -6.10 1.98
CA THR A 60 5.99 -5.34 2.86
C THR A 60 7.22 -4.83 2.11
N MET A 61 7.83 -5.67 1.27
CA MET A 61 9.02 -5.30 0.50
C MET A 61 8.70 -4.31 -0.63
N VAL A 62 7.51 -4.41 -1.22
CA VAL A 62 7.03 -3.43 -2.20
C VAL A 62 6.76 -2.08 -1.54
N GLN A 63 6.18 -2.09 -0.34
CA GLN A 63 5.99 -0.86 0.44
C GLN A 63 7.32 -0.19 0.72
N ASP A 64 8.29 -0.93 1.27
CA ASP A 64 9.65 -0.43 1.54
C ASP A 64 10.33 0.17 0.31
N TYR A 65 10.22 -0.51 -0.85
CA TYR A 65 10.71 0.02 -2.10
C TYR A 65 10.13 1.41 -2.43
N PHE A 66 8.81 1.58 -2.29
CA PHE A 66 8.16 2.87 -2.55
C PHE A 66 8.48 3.94 -1.50
N TYR A 67 8.67 3.54 -0.24
CA TYR A 67 9.18 4.42 0.81
C TYR A 67 10.57 4.96 0.46
N ALA A 68 11.49 4.08 0.03
CA ALA A 68 12.83 4.48 -0.40
C ALA A 68 12.81 5.42 -1.62
N GLU A 69 11.84 5.24 -2.53
CA GLU A 69 11.59 6.13 -3.66
C GLU A 69 10.86 7.43 -3.30
N LYS A 70 10.50 7.64 -2.03
CA LYS A 70 9.68 8.78 -1.57
C LYS A 70 8.37 8.89 -2.34
N LYS A 71 7.72 7.76 -2.60
CA LYS A 71 6.37 7.68 -3.17
C LYS A 71 5.37 7.28 -2.10
N VAL A 72 4.18 7.87 -2.17
CA VAL A 72 3.09 7.53 -1.25
C VAL A 72 2.65 6.09 -1.49
N CYS A 73 2.83 5.23 -0.48
CA CYS A 73 2.36 3.85 -0.49
C CYS A 73 1.47 3.62 0.72
N LEU A 74 0.19 3.34 0.50
CA LEU A 74 -0.79 3.17 1.57
C LEU A 74 -1.11 1.69 1.75
N SER A 75 -0.90 1.18 2.97
CA SER A 75 -1.37 -0.14 3.36
C SER A 75 -2.75 -0.04 4.01
N ILE A 76 -3.75 -0.58 3.32
CA ILE A 76 -5.14 -0.64 3.81
C ILE A 76 -5.48 -2.11 4.08
N LYS A 77 -5.87 -2.40 5.32
CA LYS A 77 -6.32 -3.71 5.80
C LYS A 77 -7.82 -3.65 6.09
N PRO A 78 -8.56 -4.78 6.04
CA PRO A 78 -9.98 -4.80 6.36
C PRO A 78 -10.33 -4.25 7.76
N ASP A 79 -9.43 -4.45 8.73
CA ASP A 79 -9.63 -3.96 10.10
C ASP A 79 -9.49 -2.44 10.25
N ASP A 80 -8.99 -1.75 9.23
CA ASP A 80 -8.97 -0.29 9.19
C ASP A 80 -10.38 0.33 9.01
N PHE A 81 -11.41 -0.49 8.75
CA PHE A 81 -12.80 -0.06 8.55
C PHE A 81 -13.73 -0.55 9.69
N PRO A 82 -13.67 0.05 10.89
CA PRO A 82 -14.51 -0.37 12.02
C PRO A 82 -16.00 -0.12 11.80
N SER A 83 -16.35 0.97 11.09
CA SER A 83 -17.72 1.48 10.91
C SER A 83 -18.60 0.61 10.00
N ILE A 84 -17.97 -0.12 9.07
CA ILE A 84 -18.69 -0.78 7.97
C ILE A 84 -19.16 -2.19 8.34
N LYS A 85 -18.82 -2.65 9.55
CA LYS A 85 -19.26 -3.95 10.07
C LYS A 85 -20.70 -3.95 10.60
N LEU A 86 -21.45 -2.83 10.53
CA LEU A 86 -22.66 -2.63 11.36
C LEU A 86 -23.96 -2.12 10.69
N SER A 87 -24.06 -1.94 9.38
CA SER A 87 -25.31 -1.40 8.79
C SER A 87 -26.16 -2.44 8.05
N ASN A 88 -27.36 -2.72 8.59
CA ASN A 88 -28.46 -3.49 7.98
C ASN A 88 -29.33 -2.65 7.02
N ASN A 89 -28.80 -1.57 6.42
CA ASN A 89 -29.60 -0.62 5.65
C ASN A 89 -29.26 -0.64 4.15
N ASP A 90 -30.20 -0.16 3.33
CA ASP A 90 -30.19 -0.16 1.86
C ASP A 90 -28.81 0.00 1.20
N ASN A 91 -28.56 -0.81 0.16
CA ASN A 91 -27.28 -0.92 -0.55
C ASN A 91 -26.65 0.42 -1.00
N LEU A 92 -27.45 1.46 -1.25
CA LEU A 92 -26.96 2.77 -1.67
C LEU A 92 -26.31 3.56 -0.52
N ASP A 93 -26.85 3.46 0.69
CA ASP A 93 -26.28 4.09 1.89
C ASP A 93 -24.97 3.41 2.32
N LEU A 94 -24.87 2.10 2.08
CA LEU A 94 -23.63 1.35 2.24
C LEU A 94 -22.53 1.87 1.31
N ILE A 95 -22.82 2.04 0.02
CA ILE A 95 -21.81 2.53 -0.95
C ILE A 95 -21.34 3.95 -0.61
N SER A 96 -22.25 4.83 -0.19
CA SER A 96 -21.90 6.20 0.18
C SER A 96 -21.05 6.23 1.47
N SER A 97 -21.39 5.40 2.46
CA SER A 97 -20.57 5.22 3.67
C SER A 97 -19.18 4.68 3.34
N TRP A 98 -19.08 3.64 2.50
CA TRP A 98 -17.80 3.08 2.06
C TRP A 98 -16.91 4.12 1.39
N LYS A 99 -17.48 4.95 0.49
CA LYS A 99 -16.73 6.01 -0.18
C LYS A 99 -16.18 7.04 0.81
N LYS A 100 -17.00 7.44 1.78
CA LYS A 100 -16.62 8.40 2.81
C LYS A 100 -15.52 7.84 3.70
N ASP A 101 -15.73 6.65 4.25
CA ASP A 101 -14.78 6.00 5.16
C ASP A 101 -13.44 5.71 4.48
N LEU A 102 -13.46 5.28 3.21
CA LEU A 102 -12.25 5.03 2.44
C LEU A 102 -11.49 6.32 2.14
N ASN A 103 -12.19 7.42 1.85
CA ASN A 103 -11.57 8.72 1.65
C ASN A 103 -10.92 9.22 2.95
N ASP A 104 -11.65 9.17 4.06
CA ASP A 104 -11.14 9.59 5.37
C ASP A 104 -9.92 8.74 5.79
N LEU A 105 -9.96 7.43 5.52
CA LEU A 105 -8.85 6.52 5.79
C LEU A 105 -7.62 6.83 4.92
N ILE A 106 -7.80 7.07 3.62
CA ILE A 106 -6.71 7.44 2.71
C ILE A 106 -6.04 8.73 3.19
N ILE A 107 -6.83 9.75 3.53
CA ILE A 107 -6.31 11.04 4.02
C ILE A 107 -5.52 10.83 5.32
N LYS A 108 -6.11 10.09 6.27
CA LYS A 108 -5.47 9.80 7.56
C LYS A 108 -4.14 9.06 7.38
N LYS A 109 -4.12 7.96 6.63
CA LYS A 109 -2.91 7.17 6.40
C LYS A 109 -1.88 7.96 5.60
N ALA A 110 -2.27 8.70 4.57
CA ALA A 110 -1.34 9.56 3.84
C ALA A 110 -0.70 10.61 4.75
N TYR A 111 -1.47 11.20 5.67
CA TYR A 111 -0.94 12.13 6.67
C TYR A 111 0.04 11.45 7.63
N GLU A 112 -0.34 10.32 8.22
CA GLU A 112 0.52 9.57 9.16
C GLU A 112 1.82 9.11 8.48
N THR A 113 1.70 8.53 7.30
CA THR A 113 2.81 7.94 6.54
C THR A 113 3.78 8.99 5.97
N PHE A 114 3.29 10.14 5.52
CA PHE A 114 4.13 11.12 4.79
C PHE A 114 4.42 12.41 5.55
N LEU A 115 3.57 12.81 6.50
CA LEU A 115 3.65 14.11 7.17
C LEU A 115 4.17 14.05 8.60
N GLN A 116 4.29 12.87 9.21
CA GLN A 116 4.92 12.73 10.53
C GLN A 116 6.45 12.67 10.47
N GLU A 117 7.05 12.27 9.34
CA GLU A 117 8.51 12.06 9.25
C GLU A 117 9.35 13.32 8.95
N ASP A 118 8.77 14.43 8.49
CA ASP A 118 9.53 15.63 8.04
C ASP A 118 9.26 16.90 8.88
N LYS A 119 10.19 17.86 8.91
CA LYS A 119 10.02 19.16 9.63
C LYS A 119 8.85 19.98 9.03
N PRO A 120 8.09 20.76 9.85
CA PRO A 120 6.78 21.34 9.50
C PRO A 120 6.70 22.18 8.21
N GLN A 121 7.80 22.76 7.75
CA GLN A 121 7.80 23.63 6.57
C GLN A 121 7.88 22.86 5.23
N LYS A 122 8.45 21.65 5.22
CA LYS A 122 8.44 20.75 4.03
C LYS A 122 7.11 20.02 3.85
N LYS A 123 6.30 19.94 4.92
CA LYS A 123 5.01 19.25 4.98
C LYS A 123 3.98 19.80 3.99
N PHE A 124 3.93 21.12 3.83
CA PHE A 124 2.97 21.76 2.93
C PHE A 124 3.29 21.51 1.45
N PHE A 125 4.57 21.60 1.07
CA PHE A 125 5.00 21.46 -0.32
C PHE A 125 4.83 20.03 -0.84
N ASN A 126 5.15 19.03 -0.01
CA ASN A 126 4.99 17.62 -0.39
C ASN A 126 3.52 17.20 -0.42
N ALA A 127 2.68 17.71 0.49
CA ALA A 127 1.23 17.46 0.44
C ALA A 127 0.59 18.06 -0.82
N ILE A 128 0.96 19.29 -1.18
CA ILE A 128 0.47 19.95 -2.41
C ILE A 128 0.91 19.19 -3.66
N ASN A 129 2.15 18.69 -3.71
CA ASN A 129 2.63 17.90 -4.84
C ASN A 129 1.94 16.54 -4.94
N ALA A 130 1.77 15.82 -3.83
CA ALA A 130 1.05 14.55 -3.82
C ALA A 130 -0.42 14.72 -4.23
N ILE A 131 -1.08 15.79 -3.75
CA ILE A 131 -2.43 16.16 -4.17
C ILE A 131 -2.43 16.50 -5.67
N ASN A 132 -1.51 17.32 -6.15
CA ASN A 132 -1.42 17.65 -7.58
C ASN A 132 -1.19 16.41 -8.45
N ASP A 133 -0.38 15.44 -8.02
CA ASP A 133 -0.15 14.19 -8.76
C ASP A 133 -1.39 13.28 -8.76
N ILE A 134 -2.14 13.24 -7.64
CA ILE A 134 -3.41 12.49 -7.53
C ILE A 134 -4.51 13.14 -8.38
N PHE A 135 -4.58 14.47 -8.42
CA PHE A 135 -5.63 15.23 -9.12
C PHE A 135 -5.27 15.61 -10.56
N ASN A 136 -4.02 15.51 -10.99
CA ASN A 136 -3.60 15.58 -12.40
C ASN A 136 -3.90 14.27 -13.16
N LEU A 137 -5.15 13.78 -13.01
CA LEU A 137 -5.79 12.75 -13.82
C LEU A 137 -6.13 13.12 -15.29
N PRO A 138 -5.93 14.33 -15.88
CA PRO A 138 -6.28 14.54 -17.29
C PRO A 138 -5.45 13.68 -18.24
N GLN A 139 -4.28 13.17 -17.80
CA GLN A 139 -3.41 12.35 -18.64
C GLN A 139 -3.99 10.96 -18.91
N TYR A 140 -4.92 10.50 -18.07
CA TYR A 140 -5.52 9.15 -18.18
C TYR A 140 -6.98 9.17 -18.65
N LEU A 141 -7.62 10.33 -18.76
CA LEU A 141 -8.95 10.50 -19.35
C LEU A 141 -8.90 10.81 -20.86
N ASN A 142 -7.78 11.34 -21.35
CA ASN A 142 -7.61 11.65 -22.78
C ASN A 142 -7.11 10.46 -23.63
N ALA A 143 -6.97 9.26 -23.05
CA ALA A 143 -6.56 8.07 -23.80
C ALA A 143 -7.71 7.39 -24.57
N ASP A 144 -8.97 7.79 -24.35
CA ASP A 144 -10.15 7.14 -24.96
C ASP A 144 -10.90 8.01 -25.99
N THR A 145 -10.41 9.20 -26.36
CA THR A 145 -11.08 10.05 -27.37
C THR A 145 -10.64 9.83 -28.82
N ASP A 146 -9.60 9.01 -29.07
CA ASP A 146 -9.16 8.72 -30.45
C ASP A 146 -9.90 7.55 -31.12
N GLY A 147 -10.87 6.92 -30.42
CA GLY A 147 -11.67 5.81 -30.95
C GLY A 147 -12.98 6.19 -31.65
N PHE A 148 -13.45 7.44 -31.56
CA PHE A 148 -14.77 7.86 -32.06
C PHE A 148 -14.70 9.03 -33.05
N LYS A 149 -13.83 8.97 -34.06
CA LYS A 149 -14.03 9.68 -35.34
C LYS A 149 -13.48 8.87 -36.52
N LYS A 150 -14.37 8.07 -37.14
CA LYS A 150 -14.47 7.90 -38.61
C LYS A 150 -15.66 7.01 -38.97
N LYS A 151 -16.82 7.62 -39.18
CA LYS A 151 -17.61 7.52 -40.42
C LYS A 151 -18.57 8.69 -40.48
#